data_AF-A0A2V9Z9P6-F1
#
_entry.id   AF-A0A2V9Z9P6-F1
#
_cell.length_a   1.000
_cell.length_b   1.000
_cell.length_c   1.000
_cell.angle_alpha   90.00
_cell.angle_beta   90.00
_cell.angle_gamma   90.00
#
_symmetry.space_group_name_H-M   'P 1'
#
loop_
_entity.id
_entity.type
_entity.pdbx_description
1 polymer ?
#
loop_
_entity_poly.entity_id
_entity_poly.type
_entity_poly.pdbx_seq_one_letter_code
_entity_poly.pdbx_strand_id
1 'polypeptide(L)'
;MGNGKYELLTLASRVEHRSLARVEIVDLREDFQQAHQTSPISAVLHAGIQECLANGTQALVLINRRGYSWSVLCRSCGASVQCMNCSISMTHHKHRNRLECHYCGSIQQIPKQCPKCQSKYVYFFGEGSEHLEERLRREFPGARIARLDRDTARTKRQYQETLGAFAGGALDILVGTQMLAKGHDFQRVTLVGVVSADSSLSLPDFRAAERTFQLLTQVAGRAGRGELQGRALIQTFYPEHYAIQDAIKQDYRAFFERESHFRRMMAYPPFTSLANVIVRDTSLEKAIRWSRQLSDYFSPHDGEGVRILGPATAPLARLKKEHRFQFLLKSPKRSALTKLLSGALAYCDAKEIPQTAVLVDMDPLSLL
;
A
#
# COMPACT_ATOMS: atom_id res chain seq x y z
N MET A 1 9.15 2.62 25.74
CA MET A 1 10.62 2.42 25.84
C MET A 1 10.86 1.53 27.05
N GLY A 2 11.38 0.31 26.95
CA GLY A 2 11.41 -0.54 28.15
C GLY A 2 11.89 -1.97 27.98
N ASN A 3 13.12 -2.17 27.50
CA ASN A 3 13.85 -3.43 27.72
C ASN A 3 15.38 -3.23 27.78
N GLY A 4 15.89 -1.99 27.90
CA GLY A 4 17.33 -1.68 28.00
C GLY A 4 18.19 -2.05 26.78
N LYS A 5 17.66 -2.75 25.77
CA LYS A 5 18.41 -3.20 24.59
C LYS A 5 18.87 -2.07 23.67
N TYR A 6 18.15 -0.96 23.66
CA TYR A 6 18.43 0.20 22.82
C TYR A 6 18.27 1.47 23.64
N GLU A 7 19.18 2.42 23.43
CA GLU A 7 19.10 3.77 23.94
C GLU A 7 18.54 4.70 22.86
N LEU A 8 17.59 5.57 23.22
CA LEU A 8 17.02 6.54 22.29
C LEU A 8 17.79 7.86 22.39
N LEU A 9 18.50 8.19 21.32
CA LEU A 9 19.10 9.51 21.13
C LEU A 9 18.19 10.35 20.23
N THR A 10 17.79 11.53 20.70
CA THR A 10 16.80 12.38 20.03
C THR A 10 17.43 13.69 19.56
N LEU A 11 17.20 14.05 18.29
CA LEU A 11 17.47 15.38 17.76
C LEU A 11 16.16 16.16 17.74
N ALA A 12 15.98 17.07 18.72
CA ALA A 12 14.72 17.78 18.93
C ALA A 12 14.48 18.91 17.92
N SER A 13 15.53 19.39 17.27
CA SER A 13 15.48 20.50 16.32
C SER A 13 15.91 20.06 14.92
N ARG A 14 15.24 20.62 13.91
CA ARG A 14 15.69 20.52 12.52
C ARG A 14 16.98 21.33 12.32
N VAL A 15 17.72 20.94 11.28
CA VAL A 15 18.81 21.75 10.74
C VAL A 15 18.27 23.17 10.50
N GLU A 16 19.00 24.17 11.01
CA GLU A 16 18.66 25.60 10.91
C GLU A 16 17.29 26.00 11.50
N HIS A 17 16.72 25.22 12.42
CA HIS A 17 15.41 25.51 13.05
C HIS A 17 14.25 25.75 12.05
N ARG A 18 14.35 25.21 10.83
CA ARG A 18 13.33 25.39 9.80
C ARG A 18 11.98 24.83 10.24
N SER A 19 10.91 25.58 9.99
CA SER A 19 9.54 25.18 10.32
C SER A 19 9.11 23.92 9.55
N LEU A 20 8.14 23.20 10.11
CA LEU A 20 7.45 22.14 9.37
C LEU A 20 6.55 22.76 8.29
N ALA A 21 6.36 22.03 7.19
CA ALA A 21 5.34 22.40 6.21
C ALA A 21 3.96 22.43 6.88
N ARG A 22 3.10 23.36 6.46
CA ARG A 22 1.70 23.36 6.88
C ARG A 22 1.02 22.14 6.25
N VAL A 23 0.53 21.21 7.06
CA VAL A 23 -0.16 20.02 6.58
C VAL A 23 -1.66 20.19 6.80
N GLU A 24 -2.45 19.90 5.76
CA GLU A 24 -3.91 20.01 5.77
C GLU A 24 -4.54 18.70 5.30
N ILE A 25 -5.63 18.31 5.95
CA ILE A 25 -6.43 17.15 5.56
C ILE A 25 -7.52 17.63 4.63
N VAL A 26 -7.68 16.93 3.52
CA VAL A 26 -8.83 17.06 2.65
C VAL A 26 -9.69 15.81 2.82
N ASP A 27 -10.88 15.98 3.38
CA ASP A 27 -11.87 14.91 3.47
C ASP A 27 -12.54 14.71 2.10
N LEU A 28 -12.27 13.57 1.49
CA LEU A 28 -12.81 13.23 0.17
C LEU A 28 -14.33 12.98 0.21
N ARG A 29 -14.92 12.72 1.38
CA ARG A 29 -16.37 12.58 1.54
C ARG A 29 -17.06 13.94 1.36
N GLU A 30 -16.51 14.97 1.97
CA GLU A 30 -17.01 16.35 1.85
C GLU A 30 -16.77 16.91 0.44
N ASP A 31 -15.57 16.69 -0.12
CA ASP A 31 -15.23 17.09 -1.49
C ASP A 31 -16.19 16.47 -2.51
N PHE A 32 -16.53 15.18 -2.36
CA PHE A 32 -17.52 14.52 -3.21
C PHE A 32 -18.92 15.12 -3.07
N GLN A 33 -19.35 15.44 -1.84
CA GLN A 33 -20.67 16.06 -1.62
C GLN A 33 -20.79 17.43 -2.28
N GLN A 34 -19.71 18.21 -2.30
CA GLN A 34 -19.67 19.53 -2.92
C GLN A 34 -19.55 19.47 -4.45
N ALA A 35 -18.72 18.58 -4.97
CA ALA A 35 -18.45 18.48 -6.41
C ALA A 35 -19.45 17.58 -7.17
N HIS A 36 -20.22 16.74 -6.46
CA HIS A 36 -21.07 15.67 -7.01
C HIS A 36 -20.33 14.75 -8.02
N GLN A 37 -19.01 14.67 -7.91
CA GLN A 37 -18.14 13.91 -8.80
C GLN A 37 -16.99 13.31 -8.02
N THR A 38 -16.71 12.03 -8.25
CA THR A 38 -15.52 11.38 -7.69
C THR A 38 -14.28 11.81 -8.48
N SER A 39 -13.30 12.42 -7.80
CA SER A 39 -12.06 12.89 -8.41
C SER A 39 -10.83 12.44 -7.59
N PRO A 40 -9.72 12.02 -8.25
CA PRO A 40 -8.44 11.84 -7.58
C PRO A 40 -7.87 13.16 -7.05
N ILE A 41 -8.28 14.27 -7.66
CA ILE A 41 -7.76 15.60 -7.39
C ILE A 41 -8.95 16.38 -6.83
N SER A 42 -8.93 16.59 -5.51
CA SER A 42 -9.92 17.42 -4.83
C SER A 42 -9.88 18.85 -5.37
N ALA A 43 -10.95 19.61 -5.14
CA ALA A 43 -10.98 21.02 -5.50
C ALA A 43 -9.84 21.81 -4.82
N VAL A 44 -9.54 21.47 -3.56
CA VAL A 44 -8.45 22.08 -2.78
C VAL A 44 -7.08 21.77 -3.38
N LEU A 45 -6.83 20.52 -3.79
CA LEU A 45 -5.57 20.15 -4.44
C LEU A 45 -5.44 20.81 -5.82
N HIS A 46 -6.51 20.86 -6.61
CA HIS A 46 -6.52 21.53 -7.90
C HIS A 46 -6.15 23.01 -7.76
N ALA A 47 -6.86 23.74 -6.89
CA ALA A 47 -6.60 25.15 -6.61
C ALA A 47 -5.15 25.36 -6.13
N GLY A 48 -4.65 24.44 -5.30
CA GLY A 48 -3.29 24.54 -4.80
C GLY A 48 -2.23 24.36 -5.88
N ILE A 49 -2.44 23.43 -6.82
CA ILE A 49 -1.54 23.23 -7.97
C ILE A 49 -1.57 24.47 -8.87
N GLN A 50 -2.76 25.04 -9.11
CA GLN A 50 -2.92 26.24 -9.92
C GLN A 50 -2.14 27.43 -9.34
N GLU A 51 -2.17 27.61 -8.02
CA GLU A 51 -1.38 28.63 -7.32
C GLU A 51 0.13 28.40 -7.48
N CYS A 52 0.60 27.14 -7.37
CA CYS A 52 2.01 26.82 -7.57
C CYS A 52 2.49 27.22 -8.98
N LEU A 53 1.69 26.87 -10.00
CA LEU A 53 1.98 27.20 -11.39
C LEU A 53 1.99 28.70 -11.65
N ALA A 54 1.02 29.43 -11.10
CA ALA A 54 0.94 30.90 -11.22
C ALA A 54 2.17 31.60 -10.61
N ASN A 55 2.70 31.05 -9.51
CA ASN A 55 3.87 31.58 -8.83
C ASN A 55 5.22 31.08 -9.40
N GLY A 56 5.20 30.27 -10.47
CA GLY A 56 6.42 29.69 -11.05
C GLY A 56 7.13 28.70 -10.12
N THR A 57 6.40 28.13 -9.16
CA THR A 57 6.87 27.12 -8.21
C THR A 57 6.40 25.73 -8.64
N GLN A 58 6.88 24.69 -7.96
CA GLN A 58 6.65 23.30 -8.37
C GLN A 58 5.73 22.56 -7.39
N ALA A 59 4.97 21.61 -7.93
CA ALA A 59 4.11 20.71 -7.15
C ALA A 59 4.59 19.26 -7.26
N LEU A 60 4.53 18.54 -6.15
CA LEU A 60 4.75 17.09 -6.11
C LEU A 60 3.42 16.41 -5.75
N VAL A 61 2.97 15.48 -6.58
CA VAL A 61 1.72 14.74 -6.33
C VAL A 61 2.03 13.26 -6.17
N LEU A 62 1.87 12.76 -4.95
CA LEU A 62 2.15 11.39 -4.58
C LEU A 62 0.85 10.59 -4.50
N ILE A 63 0.88 9.36 -5.01
CA ILE A 63 -0.19 8.38 -4.80
C ILE A 63 0.30 7.26 -3.87
N ASN A 64 -0.43 7.02 -2.78
CA ASN A 64 -0.11 5.97 -1.79
C ASN A 64 -0.53 4.57 -2.29
N ARG A 65 -0.01 4.18 -3.46
CA ARG A 65 -0.24 2.84 -4.02
C ARG A 65 0.99 2.39 -4.80
N ARG A 66 1.59 1.27 -4.38
CA ARG A 66 2.57 0.55 -5.21
C ARG A 66 1.82 -0.35 -6.19
N GLY A 67 1.77 0.03 -7.46
CA GLY A 67 1.17 -0.78 -8.52
C GLY A 67 -0.36 -0.95 -8.41
N TYR A 68 -0.96 -1.42 -9.50
CA TYR A 68 -2.40 -1.47 -9.81
C TYR A 68 -2.95 -0.18 -10.42
N SER A 69 -2.45 0.02 -11.62
CA SER A 69 -3.12 0.61 -12.77
C SER A 69 -4.54 0.05 -12.97
N TRP A 70 -5.31 0.74 -13.80
CA TRP A 70 -6.73 0.54 -14.12
C TRP A 70 -7.23 -0.90 -13.93
N SER A 71 -8.03 -1.17 -12.90
CA SER A 71 -8.82 -2.40 -12.85
C SER A 71 -10.05 -2.23 -13.76
N VAL A 72 -10.53 -3.32 -14.33
CA VAL A 72 -11.74 -3.28 -15.16
C VAL A 72 -12.91 -3.81 -14.33
N LEU A 73 -14.01 -3.07 -14.24
CA LEU A 73 -15.28 -3.52 -13.65
C LEU A 73 -16.46 -3.32 -14.59
N CYS A 74 -17.53 -4.04 -14.36
CA CYS A 74 -18.82 -3.76 -15.00
C CYS A 74 -19.65 -2.82 -14.13
N ARG A 75 -20.08 -1.69 -14.68
CA ARG A 75 -20.95 -0.73 -13.94
C ARG A 75 -22.34 -1.28 -13.66
N SER A 76 -22.82 -2.23 -14.46
CA SER A 76 -24.16 -2.80 -14.28
C SER A 76 -24.25 -3.80 -13.13
N CYS A 77 -23.22 -4.63 -12.93
CA CYS A 77 -23.26 -5.71 -11.94
C CYS A 77 -22.12 -5.68 -10.91
N GLY A 78 -21.24 -4.68 -10.98
CA GLY A 78 -20.11 -4.49 -10.07
C GLY A 78 -18.95 -5.49 -10.25
N ALA A 79 -19.06 -6.48 -11.14
CA ALA A 79 -18.04 -7.51 -11.28
C ALA A 79 -16.75 -6.97 -11.92
N SER A 80 -15.60 -7.18 -11.26
CA SER A 80 -14.29 -6.91 -11.84
C SER A 80 -13.85 -8.00 -12.82
N VAL A 81 -13.08 -7.65 -13.85
CA VAL A 81 -12.39 -8.62 -14.71
C VAL A 81 -11.21 -9.19 -13.94
N GLN A 82 -11.27 -10.48 -13.65
CA GLN A 82 -10.30 -11.17 -12.79
C GLN A 82 -9.32 -12.04 -13.59
N CYS A 83 -8.12 -12.18 -13.06
CA CYS A 83 -7.14 -13.14 -13.53
C CYS A 83 -7.67 -14.56 -13.29
N MET A 84 -7.77 -15.39 -14.33
CA MET A 84 -8.20 -16.79 -14.15
C MET A 84 -7.25 -17.60 -13.26
N ASN A 85 -5.98 -17.19 -13.18
CA ASN A 85 -4.96 -17.86 -12.37
C ASN A 85 -4.95 -17.37 -10.92
N CYS A 86 -5.34 -16.12 -10.65
CA CYS A 86 -5.14 -15.50 -9.33
C CYS A 86 -6.44 -15.00 -8.70
N SER A 87 -7.56 -15.03 -9.41
CA SER A 87 -8.87 -14.56 -8.91
C SER A 87 -8.85 -13.14 -8.32
N ILE A 88 -7.89 -12.32 -8.75
CA ILE A 88 -7.72 -10.91 -8.42
C ILE A 88 -8.02 -10.07 -9.64
N SER A 89 -8.38 -8.81 -9.43
CA SER A 89 -8.63 -7.87 -10.53
C SER A 89 -7.38 -7.71 -11.41
N MET A 90 -7.59 -7.81 -12.72
CA MET A 90 -6.54 -7.61 -13.72
C MET A 90 -6.22 -6.12 -13.85
N THR A 91 -4.97 -5.81 -14.17
CA THR A 91 -4.49 -4.44 -14.39
C THR A 91 -4.48 -4.11 -15.88
N HIS A 92 -5.15 -3.05 -16.28
CA HIS A 92 -5.16 -2.57 -17.66
C HIS A 92 -3.92 -1.71 -17.92
N HIS A 93 -3.13 -2.14 -18.90
CA HIS A 93 -1.99 -1.42 -19.44
C HIS A 93 -2.39 -0.75 -20.74
N LYS A 94 -2.77 0.53 -20.65
CA LYS A 94 -3.31 1.33 -21.76
C LYS A 94 -2.38 1.37 -22.97
N HIS A 95 -1.08 1.63 -22.76
CA HIS A 95 -0.08 1.68 -23.85
C HIS A 95 0.02 0.38 -24.66
N ARG A 96 -0.29 -0.76 -24.03
CA ARG A 96 -0.24 -2.08 -24.67
C ARG A 96 -1.64 -2.61 -25.01
N ASN A 97 -2.68 -1.81 -24.73
CA ASN A 97 -4.10 -2.13 -24.91
C ASN A 97 -4.49 -3.54 -24.42
N ARG A 98 -4.02 -3.93 -23.24
CA ARG A 98 -4.22 -5.28 -22.68
C ARG A 98 -4.32 -5.27 -21.17
N LEU A 99 -4.90 -6.33 -20.63
CA LEU A 99 -4.95 -6.60 -19.20
C LEU A 99 -3.76 -7.51 -18.84
N GLU A 100 -3.03 -7.17 -17.77
CA GLU A 100 -1.95 -7.98 -17.22
C GLU A 100 -2.22 -8.27 -15.74
N CYS A 101 -1.89 -9.47 -15.29
CA CYS A 101 -1.82 -9.80 -13.88
C CYS A 101 -0.39 -9.62 -13.39
N HIS A 102 -0.14 -8.67 -12.49
CA HIS A 102 1.21 -8.43 -11.97
C HIS A 102 1.76 -9.53 -11.06
N TYR A 103 0.91 -10.42 -10.55
CA TYR A 103 1.36 -11.52 -9.72
C TYR A 103 1.82 -12.74 -10.52
N CYS A 104 1.15 -13.07 -11.63
CA CYS A 104 1.48 -14.26 -12.43
C CYS A 104 1.91 -13.98 -13.86
N GLY A 105 1.86 -12.71 -14.31
CA GLY A 105 2.20 -12.30 -15.67
C GLY A 105 1.17 -12.66 -16.74
N SER A 106 0.00 -13.23 -16.38
CA SER A 106 -1.02 -13.58 -17.38
C SER A 106 -1.54 -12.34 -18.10
N ILE A 107 -1.66 -12.43 -19.42
CA ILE A 107 -2.18 -11.36 -20.27
C ILE A 107 -3.57 -11.76 -20.77
N GLN A 108 -4.50 -10.82 -20.79
CA GLN A 108 -5.85 -10.98 -21.36
C GLN A 108 -6.19 -9.76 -22.23
N GLN A 109 -7.03 -9.95 -23.24
CA GLN A 109 -7.63 -8.83 -23.96
C GLN A 109 -8.70 -8.14 -23.09
N ILE A 110 -8.94 -6.86 -23.36
CA ILE A 110 -10.02 -6.12 -22.72
C ILE A 110 -11.35 -6.65 -23.26
N PRO A 111 -12.26 -7.15 -22.41
CA PRO A 111 -13.52 -7.69 -22.87
C PRO A 111 -14.46 -6.57 -23.35
N LYS A 112 -15.12 -6.76 -24.51
CA LYS A 112 -16.13 -5.81 -25.03
C LYS A 112 -17.45 -5.83 -24.24
N GLN A 113 -17.69 -6.90 -23.49
CA GLN A 113 -18.89 -7.13 -22.67
C GLN A 113 -18.49 -7.77 -21.35
N CYS A 114 -19.25 -7.52 -20.29
CA CYS A 114 -19.01 -8.12 -18.99
C CYS A 114 -19.13 -9.65 -19.06
N PRO A 115 -18.11 -10.42 -18.64
CA PRO A 115 -18.18 -11.88 -18.64
C PRO A 115 -19.25 -12.46 -17.67
N LYS A 116 -19.74 -11.66 -16.71
CA LYS A 116 -20.75 -12.08 -15.73
C LYS A 116 -22.19 -11.79 -16.17
N CYS A 117 -22.45 -10.60 -16.74
CA CYS A 117 -23.82 -10.15 -17.04
C CYS A 117 -24.02 -9.70 -18.50
N GLN A 118 -23.00 -9.85 -19.36
CA GLN A 118 -23.00 -9.46 -20.78
C GLN A 118 -23.24 -7.97 -21.08
N SER A 119 -23.39 -7.14 -20.05
CA SER A 119 -23.47 -5.69 -20.18
C SER A 119 -22.28 -5.12 -20.95
N LYS A 120 -22.56 -4.19 -21.86
CA LYS A 120 -21.55 -3.41 -22.60
C LYS A 120 -20.88 -2.32 -21.74
N TYR A 121 -21.38 -2.08 -20.52
CA TYR A 121 -20.84 -1.08 -19.59
C TYR A 121 -19.61 -1.58 -18.85
N VAL A 122 -18.57 -1.96 -19.60
CA VAL A 122 -17.24 -2.28 -19.11
C VAL A 122 -16.50 -0.96 -18.85
N TYR A 123 -16.15 -0.73 -17.59
CA TYR A 123 -15.56 0.50 -17.11
C TYR A 123 -14.20 0.23 -16.49
N PHE A 124 -13.29 1.17 -16.68
CA PHE A 124 -11.99 1.10 -16.07
C PHE A 124 -11.97 2.02 -14.85
N PHE A 125 -11.57 1.47 -13.72
CA PHE A 125 -11.57 2.17 -12.45
C PHE A 125 -10.24 1.94 -11.74
N GLY A 126 -9.86 2.89 -10.91
CA GLY A 126 -8.60 2.85 -10.19
C GLY A 126 -7.73 4.03 -10.57
N GLU A 127 -7.23 4.69 -9.55
CA GLU A 127 -6.34 5.83 -9.67
C GLU A 127 -4.93 5.30 -9.48
N GLY A 128 -4.20 5.22 -10.60
CA GLY A 128 -2.77 4.96 -10.61
C GLY A 128 -2.03 6.25 -10.97
N SER A 129 -0.70 6.24 -10.81
CA SER A 129 0.17 7.36 -11.21
C SER A 129 -0.04 7.79 -12.67
N GLU A 130 -0.35 6.86 -13.58
CA GLU A 130 -0.70 7.14 -14.99
C GLU A 130 -1.98 7.96 -15.15
N HIS A 131 -3.05 7.58 -14.45
CA HIS A 131 -4.33 8.29 -14.56
C HIS A 131 -4.24 9.67 -13.94
N LEU A 132 -3.52 9.76 -12.82
CA LEU A 132 -3.26 11.02 -12.14
C LEU A 132 -2.45 11.95 -13.06
N GLU A 133 -1.42 11.44 -13.73
CA GLU A 133 -0.66 12.19 -14.74
C GLU A 133 -1.56 12.63 -15.92
N GLU A 134 -2.33 11.72 -16.52
CA GLU A 134 -3.22 12.06 -17.64
C GLU A 134 -4.24 13.12 -17.25
N ARG A 135 -4.79 13.03 -16.04
CA ARG A 135 -5.76 13.99 -15.52
C ARG A 135 -5.11 15.35 -15.28
N LEU A 136 -3.96 15.39 -14.63
CA LEU A 136 -3.20 16.62 -14.42
C LEU A 136 -2.82 17.28 -15.76
N ARG A 137 -2.46 16.51 -16.79
CA ARG A 137 -2.21 17.06 -18.14
C ARG A 137 -3.45 17.67 -18.79
N ARG A 138 -4.64 17.15 -18.50
CA ARG A 138 -5.91 17.71 -19.00
C ARG A 138 -6.31 18.98 -18.24
N GLU A 139 -6.16 18.97 -16.92
CA GLU A 139 -6.51 20.10 -16.05
C GLU A 139 -5.49 21.25 -16.18
N PHE A 140 -4.21 20.93 -16.43
CA PHE A 140 -3.12 21.90 -16.56
C PHE A 140 -2.36 21.70 -17.89
N PRO A 141 -2.96 21.99 -19.06
CA PRO A 141 -2.37 21.70 -20.37
C PRO A 141 -1.07 22.46 -20.67
N GLY A 142 -0.81 23.58 -19.97
CA GLY A 142 0.43 24.35 -20.09
C GLY A 142 1.56 23.90 -19.16
N ALA A 143 1.30 22.98 -18.22
CA ALA A 143 2.29 22.54 -17.25
C ALA A 143 3.20 21.44 -17.82
N ARG A 144 4.49 21.48 -17.47
CA ARG A 144 5.47 20.45 -17.81
C ARG A 144 5.42 19.35 -16.76
N ILE A 145 4.76 18.24 -17.08
CA ILE A 145 4.44 17.17 -16.12
C ILE A 145 5.26 15.91 -16.43
N ALA A 146 5.83 15.30 -15.39
CA ALA A 146 6.49 14.00 -15.49
C ALA A 146 5.97 13.00 -14.44
N ARG A 147 6.08 11.71 -14.76
CA ARG A 147 5.76 10.59 -13.86
C ARG A 147 6.99 9.80 -13.47
N LEU A 148 7.17 9.58 -12.17
CA LEU A 148 8.25 8.78 -11.60
C LEU A 148 7.70 7.60 -10.79
N ASP A 149 7.76 6.42 -11.39
CA ASP A 149 7.46 5.15 -10.75
C ASP A 149 8.34 4.03 -11.32
N ARG A 150 8.09 2.79 -10.89
CA ARG A 150 8.90 1.62 -11.31
C ARG A 150 8.78 1.32 -12.80
N ASP A 151 7.68 1.70 -13.45
CA ASP A 151 7.43 1.42 -14.85
C ASP A 151 8.11 2.44 -15.77
N THR A 152 8.17 3.71 -15.35
CA THR A 152 8.86 4.78 -16.08
C THR A 152 10.36 4.85 -15.79
N ALA A 153 10.78 4.57 -14.56
CA ALA A 153 12.17 4.60 -14.12
C ALA A 153 12.81 3.20 -14.10
N ARG A 154 12.84 2.52 -15.25
CA ARG A 154 13.39 1.15 -15.35
C ARG A 154 14.90 1.10 -15.19
N THR A 155 15.57 2.20 -15.51
CA THR A 155 17.03 2.35 -15.38
C THR A 155 17.38 3.46 -14.40
N LYS A 156 18.53 3.31 -13.72
CA LYS A 156 19.07 4.35 -12.81
C LYS A 156 19.24 5.69 -13.53
N ARG A 157 19.59 5.67 -14.82
CA ARG A 157 19.76 6.86 -15.66
C ARG A 157 18.44 7.63 -15.84
N GLN A 158 17.37 6.96 -16.28
CA GLN A 158 16.05 7.59 -16.45
C GLN A 158 15.54 8.21 -15.14
N TYR A 159 15.77 7.52 -14.02
CA TYR A 159 15.44 8.02 -12.69
C TYR A 159 16.17 9.34 -12.40
N GLN A 160 17.49 9.39 -12.59
CA GLN A 160 18.30 10.57 -12.33
C GLN A 160 17.99 11.72 -13.29
N GLU A 161 17.74 11.44 -14.57
CA GLU A 161 17.39 12.46 -15.57
C GLU A 161 16.08 13.17 -15.22
N THR A 162 15.04 12.42 -14.82
CA THR A 162 13.75 13.00 -14.44
C THR A 162 13.87 13.84 -13.16
N LEU A 163 14.61 13.35 -12.17
CA LEU A 163 14.85 14.09 -10.92
C LEU A 163 15.69 15.35 -11.15
N GLY A 164 16.71 15.28 -12.02
CA GLY A 164 17.53 16.43 -12.39
C GLY A 164 16.72 17.49 -13.14
N ALA A 165 15.86 17.07 -14.08
CA ALA A 165 14.96 17.97 -14.79
C ALA A 165 13.97 18.66 -13.83
N PHE A 166 13.44 17.92 -12.84
CA PHE A 166 12.58 18.51 -11.81
C PHE A 166 13.36 19.45 -10.89
N ALA A 167 14.50 19.04 -10.35
CA ALA A 167 15.33 19.89 -9.49
C ALA A 167 15.80 21.18 -10.20
N GLY A 168 16.11 21.10 -11.50
CA GLY A 168 16.49 22.25 -12.33
C GLY A 168 15.32 23.14 -12.77
N GLY A 169 14.08 22.80 -12.42
CA GLY A 169 12.90 23.58 -12.80
C GLY A 169 12.48 23.46 -14.26
N ALA A 170 12.92 22.41 -14.97
CA ALA A 170 12.47 22.07 -16.31
C ALA A 170 11.08 21.39 -16.33
N LEU A 171 10.60 20.98 -15.15
CA LEU A 171 9.29 20.36 -14.94
C LEU A 171 8.55 21.17 -13.87
N ASP A 172 7.22 21.26 -13.95
CA ASP A 172 6.39 22.02 -13.01
C ASP A 172 5.70 21.09 -12.01
N ILE A 173 5.30 19.89 -12.46
CA ILE A 173 4.60 18.90 -11.64
C ILE A 173 5.29 17.54 -11.77
N LEU A 174 5.59 16.93 -10.63
CA LEU A 174 6.12 15.56 -10.56
C LEU A 174 5.11 14.63 -9.88
N VAL A 175 4.62 13.64 -10.63
CA VAL A 175 3.65 12.65 -10.16
C VAL A 175 4.37 11.33 -9.87
N GLY A 176 4.03 10.65 -8.79
CA GLY A 176 4.66 9.35 -8.54
C GLY A 176 4.23 8.64 -7.28
N THR A 177 4.93 7.55 -7.00
CA THR A 177 4.67 6.69 -5.83
C THR A 177 5.65 7.00 -4.71
N GLN A 178 5.75 6.10 -3.71
CA GLN A 178 6.71 6.18 -2.59
C GLN A 178 8.18 6.39 -3.02
N MET A 179 8.54 6.17 -4.29
CA MET A 179 9.87 6.50 -4.83
C MET A 179 10.20 8.00 -4.74
N LEU A 180 9.20 8.87 -4.78
CA LEU A 180 9.35 10.32 -4.64
C LEU A 180 9.59 10.76 -3.20
N ALA A 181 9.20 9.94 -2.23
CA ALA A 181 9.28 10.31 -0.81
C ALA A 181 10.70 10.18 -0.23
N LYS A 182 11.66 9.60 -0.96
CA LYS A 182 13.01 9.26 -0.47
C LYS A 182 14.10 10.16 -1.05
N GLY A 183 15.01 10.61 -0.20
CA GLY A 183 16.38 10.99 -0.58
C GLY A 183 16.60 12.27 -1.40
N HIS A 184 15.54 12.96 -1.84
CA HIS A 184 15.67 14.15 -2.71
C HIS A 184 15.20 15.42 -2.01
N ASP A 185 15.89 16.51 -2.32
CA ASP A 185 15.59 17.85 -1.85
C ASP A 185 15.27 18.74 -3.05
N PHE A 186 14.12 19.40 -3.03
CA PHE A 186 13.63 20.23 -4.13
C PHE A 186 13.26 21.61 -3.59
N GLN A 187 14.13 22.59 -3.81
CA GLN A 187 14.00 23.92 -3.23
C GLN A 187 12.77 24.69 -3.71
N ARG A 188 12.31 24.42 -4.94
CA ARG A 188 11.16 25.10 -5.57
C ARG A 188 9.82 24.40 -5.33
N VAL A 189 9.79 23.31 -4.55
CA VAL A 189 8.55 22.60 -4.21
C VAL A 189 7.84 23.28 -3.04
N THR A 190 6.71 23.90 -3.35
CA THR A 190 5.85 24.62 -2.40
C THR A 190 4.55 23.88 -2.08
N LEU A 191 4.18 22.88 -2.90
CA LEU A 191 3.03 22.03 -2.66
C LEU A 191 3.38 20.56 -2.79
N VAL A 192 2.91 19.78 -1.81
CA VAL A 192 2.89 18.32 -1.88
C VAL A 192 1.47 17.80 -1.71
N GLY A 193 0.90 17.20 -2.75
CA GLY A 193 -0.40 16.53 -2.67
C GLY A 193 -0.23 15.03 -2.43
N VAL A 194 -0.95 14.45 -1.47
CA VAL A 194 -1.04 13.00 -1.28
C VAL A 194 -2.44 12.53 -1.63
N VAL A 195 -2.54 11.75 -2.69
CA VAL A 195 -3.78 11.15 -3.18
C VAL A 195 -3.92 9.72 -2.64
N SER A 196 -5.16 9.35 -2.30
CA SER A 196 -5.55 8.05 -1.75
C SER A 196 -4.71 7.64 -0.53
N ALA A 197 -4.51 8.56 0.43
CA ALA A 197 -3.63 8.35 1.58
C ALA A 197 -3.99 7.12 2.42
N ASP A 198 -5.26 6.72 2.43
CA ASP A 198 -5.83 5.60 3.17
C ASP A 198 -5.79 4.24 2.45
N SER A 199 -5.28 4.17 1.22
CA SER A 199 -5.26 2.91 0.46
C SER A 199 -4.63 1.74 1.23
N SER A 200 -3.56 2.02 1.98
CA SER A 200 -2.88 1.02 2.82
C SER A 200 -3.68 0.61 4.05
N LEU A 201 -4.54 1.47 4.60
CA LEU A 201 -5.36 1.19 5.78
C LEU A 201 -6.42 0.11 5.51
N SER A 202 -6.86 -0.01 4.26
CA SER A 202 -7.83 -1.03 3.84
C SER A 202 -7.24 -2.45 3.71
N LEU A 203 -5.92 -2.60 3.77
CA LEU A 203 -5.26 -3.90 3.61
C LEU A 203 -5.38 -4.70 4.92
N PRO A 204 -5.69 -6.00 4.87
CA PRO A 204 -5.75 -6.87 6.04
C PRO A 204 -4.34 -7.24 6.55
N ASP A 205 -3.55 -6.22 6.89
CA ASP A 205 -2.18 -6.31 7.36
C ASP A 205 -2.04 -5.52 8.67
N PHE A 206 -1.50 -6.16 9.71
CA PHE A 206 -1.35 -5.54 11.03
C PHE A 206 -0.41 -4.33 11.05
N ARG A 207 0.38 -4.12 9.99
CA ARG A 207 1.29 -2.97 9.80
C ARG A 207 0.71 -1.89 8.87
N ALA A 208 -0.55 -2.01 8.46
CA ALA A 208 -1.21 -1.05 7.58
C ALA A 208 -1.13 0.39 8.13
N ALA A 209 -1.46 0.59 9.41
CA ALA A 209 -1.40 1.89 10.07
C ALA A 209 0.03 2.43 10.17
N GLU A 210 0.99 1.60 10.57
CA GLU A 210 2.43 1.93 10.63
C GLU A 210 2.95 2.41 9.28
N ARG A 211 2.67 1.67 8.19
CA ARG A 211 3.13 2.04 6.84
C ARG A 211 2.48 3.35 6.37
N THR A 212 1.22 3.56 6.71
CA THR A 212 0.50 4.82 6.39
C THR A 212 1.15 6.00 7.12
N PHE A 213 1.37 5.88 8.43
CA PHE A 213 2.03 6.91 9.23
C PHE A 213 3.43 7.24 8.69
N GLN A 214 4.24 6.22 8.41
CA GLN A 214 5.60 6.38 7.87
C GLN A 214 5.60 7.14 6.55
N LEU A 215 4.70 6.80 5.63
CA LEU A 215 4.60 7.49 4.35
C LEU A 215 4.20 8.95 4.54
N LEU A 216 3.11 9.21 5.26
CA LEU A 216 2.58 10.57 5.40
C LEU A 216 3.56 11.48 6.13
N THR A 217 4.22 10.98 7.17
CA THR A 217 5.28 11.72 7.89
C THR A 217 6.46 12.03 6.97
N GLN A 218 6.89 11.04 6.17
CA GLN A 218 7.97 11.23 5.21
C GLN A 218 7.62 12.29 4.15
N VAL A 219 6.38 12.28 3.67
CA VAL A 219 5.91 13.18 2.61
C VAL A 219 5.66 14.59 3.14
N ALA A 220 5.05 14.73 4.33
CA ALA A 220 4.93 16.02 5.02
C ALA A 220 6.31 16.66 5.27
N GLY A 221 7.33 15.84 5.49
CA GLY A 221 8.71 16.29 5.61
C GLY A 221 9.37 16.76 4.30
N ARG A 222 8.73 16.65 3.12
CA ARG A 222 9.30 17.04 1.80
C ARG A 222 8.90 18.44 1.34
N ALA A 223 7.75 18.94 1.76
CA ALA A 223 7.36 20.32 1.47
C ALA A 223 8.21 21.31 2.29
N GLY A 224 8.52 22.47 1.71
CA GLY A 224 9.12 23.59 2.45
C GLY A 224 10.56 23.36 2.90
N ARG A 225 11.37 22.69 2.07
CA ARG A 225 12.82 22.55 2.32
C ARG A 225 13.66 23.70 1.78
N GLY A 226 13.10 24.56 0.93
CA GLY A 226 13.71 25.83 0.52
C GLY A 226 13.37 26.98 1.47
N GLU A 227 13.64 28.22 1.04
CA GLU A 227 13.21 29.43 1.77
C GLU A 227 11.70 29.67 1.71
N LEU A 228 11.03 29.11 0.70
CA LEU A 228 9.59 29.22 0.51
C LEU A 228 8.85 28.25 1.45
N GLN A 229 7.86 28.78 2.17
CA GLN A 229 6.97 27.94 2.97
C GLN A 229 6.20 26.98 2.06
N GLY A 230 6.34 25.69 2.34
CA GLY A 230 5.58 24.65 1.66
C GLY A 230 4.34 24.24 2.44
N ARG A 231 3.33 23.76 1.71
CA ARG A 231 2.17 23.06 2.28
C ARG A 231 2.06 21.63 1.76
N ALA A 232 1.46 20.77 2.56
CA ALA A 232 1.10 19.41 2.17
C ALA A 232 -0.41 19.19 2.31
N LEU A 233 -1.06 18.71 1.25
CA LEU A 233 -2.48 18.40 1.22
C LEU A 233 -2.64 16.87 1.22
N ILE A 234 -3.25 16.32 2.27
CA ILE A 234 -3.47 14.89 2.42
C ILE A 234 -4.94 14.57 2.17
N GLN A 235 -5.23 13.93 1.06
CA GLN A 235 -6.58 13.54 0.70
C GLN A 235 -6.90 12.14 1.21
N THR A 236 -8.00 12.00 1.94
CA THR A 236 -8.42 10.71 2.50
C THR A 236 -9.93 10.60 2.72
N PHE A 237 -10.44 9.37 2.73
CA PHE A 237 -11.80 9.06 3.18
C PHE A 237 -11.91 8.83 4.70
N TYR A 238 -10.79 8.75 5.42
CA TYR A 238 -10.77 8.48 6.86
C TYR A 238 -9.97 9.56 7.61
N PRO A 239 -10.40 10.84 7.53
CA PRO A 239 -9.65 11.95 8.11
C PRO A 239 -9.44 11.78 9.62
N GLU A 240 -10.33 11.09 10.33
CA GLU A 240 -10.25 10.88 11.78
C GLU A 240 -9.32 9.74 12.19
N HIS A 241 -8.78 8.95 11.25
CA HIS A 241 -7.94 7.80 11.59
C HIS A 241 -6.66 8.22 12.32
N TYR A 242 -6.36 7.61 13.47
CA TYR A 242 -5.26 8.03 14.35
C TYR A 242 -3.90 8.12 13.63
N ALA A 243 -3.58 7.14 12.77
CA ALA A 243 -2.34 7.13 12.01
C ALA A 243 -2.20 8.32 11.05
N ILE A 244 -3.30 8.87 10.53
CA ILE A 244 -3.31 10.05 9.66
C ILE A 244 -3.16 11.30 10.53
N GLN A 245 -3.99 11.43 11.57
CA GLN A 245 -3.96 12.55 12.52
C GLN A 245 -2.57 12.76 13.13
N ASP A 246 -1.90 11.68 13.52
CA ASP A 246 -0.58 11.76 14.14
C ASP A 246 0.52 12.06 13.13
N ALA A 247 0.42 11.54 11.90
CA ALA A 247 1.39 11.80 10.86
C ALA A 247 1.43 13.28 10.43
N ILE A 248 0.27 13.92 10.42
CA ILE A 248 0.11 15.34 10.05
C ILE A 248 0.74 16.26 11.09
N LYS A 249 0.57 15.91 12.37
CA LYS A 249 1.22 16.57 13.49
C LYS A 249 2.72 16.21 13.60
N GLN A 250 3.17 15.24 12.81
CA GLN A 250 4.48 14.60 12.91
C GLN A 250 4.76 14.08 14.33
N ASP A 251 3.70 13.68 15.05
CA ASP A 251 3.78 13.22 16.42
C ASP A 251 4.04 11.71 16.46
N TYR A 252 5.31 11.36 16.26
CA TYR A 252 5.77 9.98 16.36
C TYR A 252 5.47 9.37 17.73
N ARG A 253 5.54 10.14 18.82
CA ARG A 253 5.37 9.62 20.17
C ARG A 253 3.92 9.20 20.40
N ALA A 254 2.97 10.07 20.06
CA ALA A 254 1.54 9.75 20.18
C ALA A 254 1.13 8.59 19.27
N PHE A 255 1.68 8.52 18.05
CA PHE A 255 1.47 7.37 17.16
C PHE A 255 2.02 6.09 17.79
N PHE A 256 3.27 6.12 18.25
CA PHE A 256 3.95 4.97 18.81
C PHE A 256 3.22 4.41 20.03
N GLU A 257 2.79 5.25 20.97
CA GLU A 257 2.08 4.80 22.17
C GLU A 257 0.74 4.13 21.82
N ARG A 258 -0.04 4.69 20.88
CA ARG A 258 -1.29 4.09 20.41
C ARG A 258 -1.08 2.78 19.68
N GLU A 259 -0.18 2.76 18.70
CA GLU A 259 0.14 1.57 17.91
C GLU A 259 0.70 0.45 18.82
N SER A 260 1.60 0.80 19.73
CA SER A 260 2.18 -0.09 20.74
C SER A 260 1.08 -0.70 21.64
N HIS A 261 0.14 0.12 22.11
CA HIS A 261 -0.99 -0.34 22.90
C HIS A 261 -1.86 -1.36 22.12
N PHE A 262 -2.27 -1.02 20.89
CA PHE A 262 -3.07 -1.92 20.06
C PHE A 262 -2.35 -3.25 19.77
N ARG A 263 -1.06 -3.20 19.43
CA ARG A 263 -0.29 -4.42 19.16
C ARG A 263 -0.09 -5.28 20.40
N ARG A 264 0.03 -4.68 21.59
CA ARG A 264 0.11 -5.42 22.85
C ARG A 264 -1.22 -6.12 23.13
N MET A 265 -2.34 -5.39 23.04
CA MET A 265 -3.68 -5.92 23.27
C MET A 265 -4.05 -7.05 22.30
N MET A 266 -3.64 -6.92 21.04
CA MET A 266 -3.94 -7.88 19.97
C MET A 266 -2.86 -8.96 19.78
N ALA A 267 -1.85 -8.98 20.64
CA ALA A 267 -0.72 -9.91 20.60
C ALA A 267 -0.04 -9.95 19.21
N TYR A 268 0.39 -8.79 18.72
CA TYR A 268 1.17 -8.62 17.49
C TYR A 268 2.63 -8.18 17.78
N PRO A 269 3.55 -8.42 16.81
CA PRO A 269 4.92 -7.92 16.89
C PRO A 269 5.00 -6.40 17.11
N PRO A 270 5.85 -5.91 18.03
CA PRO A 270 7.01 -6.61 18.58
C PRO A 270 6.77 -7.32 19.93
N PHE A 271 5.53 -7.37 20.46
CA PHE A 271 5.26 -7.94 21.79
C PHE A 271 5.14 -9.47 21.80
N THR A 272 4.87 -10.04 20.63
CA THR A 272 4.81 -11.48 20.40
C THR A 272 5.53 -11.80 19.10
N SER A 273 6.03 -13.04 19.00
CA SER A 273 6.45 -13.61 17.73
C SER A 273 5.23 -14.06 16.94
N LEU A 274 5.35 -13.97 15.62
CA LEU A 274 4.29 -14.27 14.67
C LEU A 274 4.83 -15.24 13.63
N ALA A 275 4.06 -16.25 13.27
CA ALA A 275 4.36 -17.07 12.11
C ALA A 275 3.14 -17.18 11.21
N ASN A 276 3.35 -17.04 9.90
CA ASN A 276 2.32 -17.24 8.90
C ASN A 276 2.61 -18.57 8.18
N VAL A 277 1.66 -19.49 8.21
CA VAL A 277 1.75 -20.77 7.50
C VAL A 277 0.76 -20.75 6.35
N ILE A 278 1.25 -20.73 5.12
CA ILE A 278 0.42 -20.80 3.92
C ILE A 278 0.36 -22.24 3.43
N VAL A 279 -0.85 -22.76 3.31
CA VAL A 279 -1.13 -24.04 2.65
C VAL A 279 -1.67 -23.76 1.26
N ARG A 280 -1.09 -24.38 0.24
CA ARG A 280 -1.42 -24.11 -1.15
C ARG A 280 -1.38 -25.34 -2.04
N ASP A 281 -2.26 -25.37 -3.03
CA ASP A 281 -2.23 -26.36 -4.11
C ASP A 281 -3.00 -25.80 -5.33
N THR A 282 -2.64 -26.24 -6.52
CA THR A 282 -3.42 -25.96 -7.74
C THR A 282 -4.83 -26.56 -7.72
N SER A 283 -5.03 -27.67 -6.98
CA SER A 283 -6.33 -28.25 -6.69
C SER A 283 -6.88 -27.70 -5.39
N LEU A 284 -8.06 -27.06 -5.45
CA LEU A 284 -8.77 -26.57 -4.27
C LEU A 284 -9.04 -27.69 -3.25
N GLU A 285 -9.42 -28.88 -3.73
CA GLU A 285 -9.72 -30.02 -2.85
C GLU A 285 -8.47 -30.46 -2.07
N LYS A 286 -7.31 -30.53 -2.73
CA LYS A 286 -6.03 -30.84 -2.07
C LYS A 286 -5.65 -29.76 -1.07
N ALA A 287 -5.75 -28.48 -1.44
CA ALA A 287 -5.46 -27.37 -0.51
C ALA A 287 -6.36 -27.40 0.74
N ILE A 288 -7.64 -27.72 0.58
CA ILE A 288 -8.57 -27.93 1.71
C ILE A 288 -8.17 -29.15 2.53
N ARG A 289 -7.81 -30.27 1.89
CA ARG A 289 -7.38 -31.49 2.57
C ARG A 289 -6.13 -31.26 3.41
N TRP A 290 -5.10 -30.65 2.83
CA TRP A 290 -3.84 -30.33 3.52
C TRP A 290 -4.04 -29.34 4.66
N SER A 291 -4.87 -28.31 4.46
CA SER A 291 -5.17 -27.36 5.53
C SER A 291 -5.96 -28.00 6.68
N ARG A 292 -6.89 -28.93 6.40
CA ARG A 292 -7.55 -29.71 7.47
C ARG A 292 -6.58 -30.59 8.23
N GLN A 293 -5.72 -31.33 7.54
CA GLN A 293 -4.71 -32.17 8.21
C GLN A 293 -3.74 -31.37 9.09
N LEU A 294 -3.35 -30.17 8.66
CA LEU A 294 -2.56 -29.26 9.49
C LEU A 294 -3.38 -28.65 10.63
N SER A 295 -4.67 -28.38 10.42
CA SER A 295 -5.57 -27.96 11.51
C SER A 295 -5.66 -29.01 12.60
N ASP A 296 -5.73 -30.30 12.24
CA ASP A 296 -5.77 -31.41 13.19
C ASP A 296 -4.45 -31.52 13.97
N TYR A 297 -3.31 -31.25 13.31
CA TYR A 297 -2.01 -31.18 13.97
C TYR A 297 -1.89 -29.98 14.92
N PHE A 298 -2.40 -28.81 14.53
CA PHE A 298 -2.27 -27.57 15.29
C PHE A 298 -3.25 -27.48 16.46
N SER A 299 -4.47 -27.98 16.32
CA SER A 299 -5.56 -27.84 17.31
C SER A 299 -5.15 -28.22 18.75
N PRO A 300 -4.43 -29.34 19.01
CA PRO A 300 -4.01 -29.70 20.37
C PRO A 300 -3.02 -28.72 21.01
N HIS A 301 -2.33 -27.90 20.21
CA HIS A 301 -1.34 -26.94 20.69
C HIS A 301 -1.90 -25.53 20.90
N ASP A 302 -3.17 -25.28 20.55
CA ASP A 302 -3.80 -23.98 20.78
C ASP A 302 -4.08 -23.78 22.27
N GLY A 303 -3.61 -22.65 22.83
CA GLY A 303 -3.67 -22.35 24.25
C GLY A 303 -2.43 -22.79 25.05
N GLU A 304 -1.56 -23.65 24.52
CA GLU A 304 -0.30 -24.09 25.18
C GLU A 304 0.83 -23.05 25.02
N GLY A 305 0.54 -21.78 25.25
CA GLY A 305 1.49 -20.68 25.02
C GLY A 305 1.70 -20.33 23.54
N VAL A 306 0.95 -20.97 22.64
CA VAL A 306 0.77 -20.59 21.25
C VAL A 306 -0.73 -20.36 21.02
N ARG A 307 -1.07 -19.28 20.31
CA ARG A 307 -2.43 -19.02 19.84
C ARG A 307 -2.47 -19.25 18.33
N ILE A 308 -3.45 -20.01 17.87
CA ILE A 308 -3.57 -20.44 16.49
C ILE A 308 -4.83 -19.82 15.88
N LEU A 309 -4.68 -19.11 14.77
CA LEU A 309 -5.80 -18.54 14.02
C LEU A 309 -5.85 -19.18 12.65
N GLY A 310 -7.02 -19.65 12.23
CA GLY A 310 -7.21 -20.36 10.96
C GLY A 310 -7.57 -21.83 11.17
N PRO A 311 -7.67 -22.62 10.08
CA PRO A 311 -7.36 -22.23 8.72
C PRO A 311 -8.37 -21.20 8.19
N ALA A 312 -7.88 -20.16 7.52
CA ALA A 312 -8.71 -19.19 6.81
C ALA A 312 -8.21 -19.07 5.36
N THR A 313 -9.05 -18.60 4.44
CA THR A 313 -8.58 -18.21 3.11
C THR A 313 -7.52 -17.11 3.26
N ALA A 314 -6.38 -17.26 2.58
CA ALA A 314 -5.35 -16.22 2.61
C ALA A 314 -5.88 -14.91 1.98
N PRO A 315 -5.38 -13.72 2.37
CA PRO A 315 -5.80 -12.43 1.79
C PRO A 315 -5.79 -12.43 0.26
N LEU A 316 -4.81 -13.12 -0.33
CA LEU A 316 -4.79 -13.49 -1.74
C LEU A 316 -5.20 -14.96 -1.87
N ALA A 317 -6.51 -15.18 -1.95
CA ALA A 317 -7.15 -16.51 -1.95
C ALA A 317 -6.64 -17.45 -3.06
N ARG A 318 -6.23 -16.88 -4.20
CA ARG A 318 -5.63 -17.63 -5.30
C ARG A 318 -4.43 -16.86 -5.85
N LEU A 319 -3.35 -17.56 -6.18
CA LEU A 319 -2.15 -16.94 -6.74
C LEU A 319 -1.45 -17.92 -7.66
N LYS A 320 -1.12 -17.51 -8.89
CA LYS A 320 -0.41 -18.35 -9.87
C LYS A 320 -1.05 -19.75 -10.03
N LYS A 321 -2.39 -19.79 -10.08
CA LYS A 321 -3.29 -20.96 -10.13
C LYS A 321 -3.45 -21.73 -8.82
N GLU A 322 -2.65 -21.45 -7.80
CA GLU A 322 -2.71 -22.10 -6.49
C GLU A 322 -3.79 -21.48 -5.61
N HIS A 323 -4.64 -22.30 -5.01
CA HIS A 323 -5.56 -21.92 -3.95
C HIS A 323 -4.81 -21.85 -2.63
N ARG A 324 -5.04 -20.81 -1.82
CA ARG A 324 -4.24 -20.51 -0.62
C ARG A 324 -5.11 -20.40 0.63
N PHE A 325 -4.73 -21.18 1.64
CA PHE A 325 -5.21 -21.08 3.01
C PHE A 325 -4.07 -20.65 3.92
N GLN A 326 -4.38 -20.02 5.04
CA GLN A 326 -3.40 -19.54 5.98
C GLN A 326 -3.74 -19.89 7.42
N PHE A 327 -2.69 -20.10 8.20
CA PHE A 327 -2.72 -20.09 9.66
C PHE A 327 -1.82 -18.96 10.15
N LEU A 328 -2.29 -18.24 11.16
CA LEU A 328 -1.52 -17.24 11.86
C LEU A 328 -1.26 -17.71 13.29
N LEU A 329 -0.01 -18.05 13.57
CA LEU A 329 0.45 -18.54 14.87
C LEU A 329 1.09 -17.40 15.65
N LYS A 330 0.68 -17.22 16.90
CA LYS A 330 1.16 -16.16 17.79
C LYS A 330 1.72 -16.78 19.07
N SER A 331 2.90 -16.34 19.50
CA SER A 331 3.41 -16.76 20.81
C SER A 331 4.30 -15.67 21.43
N PRO A 332 4.27 -15.49 22.76
CA PRO A 332 5.28 -14.70 23.47
C PRO A 332 6.70 -15.26 23.32
N LYS A 333 6.85 -16.57 23.04
CA LYS A 333 8.14 -17.26 22.92
C LYS A 333 8.36 -17.71 21.49
N ARG A 334 9.33 -17.08 20.81
CA ARG A 334 9.76 -17.49 19.46
C ARG A 334 10.09 -19.00 19.39
N SER A 335 10.75 -19.53 20.40
CA SER A 335 11.14 -20.95 20.48
C SER A 335 9.94 -21.91 20.48
N ALA A 336 8.80 -21.51 21.05
CA ALA A 336 7.57 -22.32 21.02
C ALA A 336 7.03 -22.43 19.59
N LEU A 337 7.01 -21.33 18.83
CA LEU A 337 6.65 -21.36 17.41
C LEU A 337 7.63 -22.20 16.61
N THR A 338 8.93 -22.03 16.82
CA THR A 338 9.95 -22.81 16.10
C THR A 338 9.75 -24.31 16.34
N LYS A 339 9.56 -24.74 17.60
CA LYS A 339 9.32 -26.15 17.95
C LYS A 339 8.05 -26.68 17.29
N LEU A 340 6.94 -25.93 17.37
CA LEU A 340 5.66 -26.31 16.78
C LEU A 340 5.76 -26.43 15.25
N LEU A 341 6.43 -25.48 14.59
CA LEU A 341 6.58 -25.48 13.14
C LEU A 341 7.52 -26.58 12.66
N SER A 342 8.60 -26.88 13.38
CA SER A 342 9.46 -28.04 13.07
C SER A 342 8.67 -29.34 13.18
N GLY A 343 7.83 -29.48 14.20
CA GLY A 343 6.93 -30.64 14.33
C GLY A 343 5.87 -30.69 13.23
N ALA A 344 5.32 -29.54 12.81
CA ALA A 344 4.36 -29.46 11.71
C ALA A 344 4.97 -29.93 10.38
N LEU A 345 6.22 -29.53 10.10
CA LEU A 345 6.92 -29.98 8.89
C LEU A 345 7.21 -31.48 8.93
N ALA A 346 7.64 -32.03 10.07
CA ALA A 346 7.80 -33.47 10.25
C ALA A 346 6.48 -34.24 10.12
N TYR A 347 5.38 -33.68 10.61
CA TYR A 347 4.04 -34.22 10.42
C TYR A 347 3.63 -34.22 8.94
N CYS A 348 3.90 -33.13 8.21
CA CYS A 348 3.68 -33.07 6.77
C CYS A 348 4.44 -34.17 6.02
N ASP A 349 5.73 -34.35 6.34
CA ASP A 349 6.55 -35.40 5.72
C ASP A 349 5.97 -36.81 6.03
N ALA A 350 5.58 -37.07 7.28
CA ALA A 350 4.97 -38.34 7.69
C ALA A 350 3.59 -38.61 7.07
N LYS A 351 2.85 -37.56 6.72
CA LYS A 351 1.55 -37.63 6.02
C LYS A 351 1.69 -37.53 4.51
N GLU A 352 2.92 -37.52 3.99
CA GLU A 352 3.23 -37.38 2.56
C GLU A 352 2.61 -36.12 1.93
N ILE A 353 2.45 -35.06 2.72
CA ILE A 353 2.04 -33.74 2.22
C ILE A 353 3.23 -33.16 1.43
N PRO A 354 3.06 -32.76 0.16
CA PRO A 354 4.16 -32.23 -0.62
C PRO A 354 4.80 -31.00 0.05
N GLN A 355 6.13 -30.97 0.12
CA GLN A 355 6.86 -29.83 0.71
C GLN A 355 6.53 -28.49 0.05
N THR A 356 6.17 -28.51 -1.24
CA THR A 356 5.76 -27.30 -1.99
C THR A 356 4.39 -26.76 -1.57
N ALA A 357 3.57 -27.58 -0.92
CA ALA A 357 2.21 -27.24 -0.49
C ALA A 357 2.17 -26.44 0.81
N VAL A 358 3.24 -26.40 1.59
CA VAL A 358 3.30 -25.69 2.88
C VAL A 358 4.45 -24.70 2.87
N LEU A 359 4.15 -23.42 3.07
CA LEU A 359 5.14 -22.36 3.23
C LEU A 359 5.04 -21.81 4.66
N VAL A 360 6.18 -21.67 5.32
CA VAL A 360 6.28 -21.11 6.66
C VAL A 360 7.08 -19.82 6.59
N ASP A 361 6.48 -18.72 7.07
CA ASP A 361 7.13 -17.42 7.22
C ASP A 361 7.20 -17.06 8.70
N MET A 362 8.41 -17.03 9.25
CA MET A 362 8.68 -16.66 10.63
C MET A 362 8.94 -15.15 10.73
N ASP A 363 8.17 -14.48 11.58
CA ASP A 363 8.12 -13.02 11.73
C ASP A 363 7.84 -12.29 10.41
N PRO A 364 6.69 -12.58 9.78
CA PRO A 364 6.33 -11.99 8.49
C PRO A 364 6.31 -10.47 8.58
N LEU A 365 6.94 -9.81 7.60
CA LEU A 365 6.86 -8.36 7.44
C LEU A 365 5.52 -7.91 6.84
N SER A 366 4.79 -8.82 6.18
CA SER A 366 3.53 -8.60 5.48
C SER A 366 2.69 -9.87 5.55
N LEU A 367 1.36 -9.74 5.64
CA LEU A 367 0.43 -10.88 5.58
C LEU A 367 -0.20 -11.10 4.19
N LEU A 368 0.14 -10.26 3.21
CA LEU A 368 -0.35 -10.31 1.83
C LEU A 368 0.43 -11.30 0.95
#